data_AF-X0XUT5-F1
#
_entry.id   AF-X0XUT5-F1
#
_cell.length_a   1.000
_cell.length_b   1.000
_cell.length_c   1.000
_cell.angle_alpha   90.00
_cell.angle_beta   90.00
_cell.angle_gamma   90.00
#
_symmetry.space_group_name_H-M   'P 1'
#
loop_
_entity.id
_entity.type
_entity.pdbx_description
1 polymer ?
#
loop_
_entity_poly.entity_id
_entity_poly.type
_entity_poly.pdbx_seq_one_letter_code
_entity_poly.pdbx_strand_id
1 'polypeptide(L)' 'MIAVIDYGAGNLKSITNALDFLKVNYKVTDKVKDVVKTDKIIFPGVGNFGDCVKA' A
#
# COMPACT_ATOMS: atom_id res chain seq x y z
N MET A 1 0.07 11.53 6.81
CA MET A 1 0.65 10.16 6.77
C MET A 1 -0.04 9.36 5.68
N ILE A 2 0.70 8.61 4.85
CA ILE A 2 0.13 7.80 3.75
C ILE A 2 -0.08 6.35 4.21
N ALA A 3 -1.25 5.75 3.99
CA ALA A 3 -1.45 4.31 4.15
C ALA A 3 -1.07 3.59 2.85
N VAL A 4 -0.20 2.59 2.92
CA VAL A 4 0.05 1.64 1.82
C VAL A 4 -0.70 0.35 2.17
N ILE A 5 -1.67 -0.03 1.34
CA ILE A 5 -2.53 -1.18 1.64
C ILE A 5 -1.79 -2.48 1.35
N ASP A 6 -1.57 -3.30 2.36
CA ASP A 6 -1.11 -4.67 2.18
C ASP A 6 -2.33 -5.59 2.09
N TYR A 7 -2.56 -6.15 0.90
CA TYR A 7 -3.63 -7.11 0.64
C TYR A 7 -3.08 -8.47 0.19
N GLY A 8 -1.82 -8.77 0.51
CA GLY A 8 -1.17 -10.05 0.16
C GLY A 8 -0.70 -10.15 -1.29
N ALA A 9 -0.97 -9.16 -2.13
CA ALA A 9 -0.46 -9.04 -3.49
C ALA A 9 -0.07 -7.59 -3.81
N GLY A 10 0.71 -7.38 -4.87
CA GLY A 10 1.19 -6.05 -5.25
C GLY A 10 2.72 -5.91 -5.19
N ASN A 11 3.21 -4.71 -5.55
CA ASN A 11 4.63 -4.38 -5.49
C ASN A 11 4.92 -3.43 -4.33
N LEU A 12 4.64 -3.91 -3.11
CA LEU A 12 4.89 -3.17 -1.87
C LEU A 12 6.34 -2.69 -1.79
N LYS A 13 7.30 -3.56 -2.15
CA LYS A 13 8.73 -3.25 -2.00
C LYS A 13 9.20 -2.10 -2.89
N SER A 14 8.76 -2.00 -4.15
CA SER A 14 9.11 -0.81 -4.97
C SER A 14 8.41 0.45 -4.47
N ILE A 15 7.16 0.33 -3.98
CA ILE A 15 6.42 1.48 -3.44
C ILE A 15 7.10 2.01 -2.18
N THR A 16 7.41 1.15 -1.21
CA THR A 16 8.09 1.55 0.03
C THR A 16 9.46 2.14 -0.26
N ASN A 17 10.25 1.55 -1.17
CA ASN A 17 11.54 2.09 -1.58
C ASN A 17 11.40 3.51 -2.19
N ALA A 18 10.39 3.74 -3.02
CA ALA A 18 10.15 5.06 -3.60
C ALA A 18 9.75 6.08 -2.52
N LEU A 19 8.90 5.69 -1.57
CA LEU A 19 8.49 6.55 -0.46
C LEU A 19 9.65 6.86 0.50
N ASP A 20 10.51 5.88 0.78
CA ASP A 20 11.73 6.05 1.58
C ASP A 20 12.71 7.00 0.89
N PHE A 21 12.93 6.84 -0.42
CA PHE A 21 13.77 7.73 -1.22
C PHE A 21 13.26 9.17 -1.21
N LEU A 22 11.93 9.35 -1.29
CA LEU A 22 11.27 10.65 -1.22
C LEU A 22 11.16 11.19 0.22
N LYS A 23 11.59 10.43 1.24
CA LYS A 23 11.49 10.76 2.67
C LYS A 23 10.05 11.12 3.09
N VAL A 24 9.08 10.42 2.53
CA VAL A 24 7.66 10.61 2.85
C VAL A 24 7.26 9.67 3.98
N ASN A 25 6.47 10.16 4.93
CA ASN A 25 6.00 9.33 6.04
C ASN A 25 4.79 8.48 5.62
N TYR A 26 4.93 7.15 5.67
CA TYR A 26 3.90 6.19 5.31
C TYR A 26 3.80 5.04 6.33
N LYS A 27 2.70 4.31 6.26
CA LYS A 27 2.43 3.11 7.04
C LYS A 27 1.89 2.02 6.12
N VAL A 28 2.56 0.87 6.07
CA VAL A 28 2.01 -0.34 5.44
C VAL A 28 1.00 -0.95 6.40
N THR A 29 -0.21 -1.23 5.93
CA THR A 29 -1.29 -1.76 6.77
C THR A 29 -2.34 -2.53 5.99
N ASP A 30 -2.88 -3.57 6.60
CA ASP A 30 -4.05 -4.35 6.18
C ASP A 30 -5.29 -3.99 7.02
N LYS A 31 -5.18 -3.05 7.98
CA LYS A 31 -6.24 -2.72 8.94
C LYS A 31 -6.98 -1.46 8.54
N VAL A 32 -8.29 -1.57 8.42
CA VAL A 32 -9.20 -0.43 8.20
C VAL A 32 -8.97 0.71 9.19
N LYS A 33 -8.70 0.40 10.47
CA LYS A 33 -8.45 1.41 11.52
C LYS A 33 -7.23 2.30 11.24
N ASP A 34 -6.23 1.79 10.54
CA ASP A 34 -5.04 2.56 10.18
C ASP A 34 -5.33 3.43 8.95
N VAL A 35 -6.09 2.91 7.98
CA VAL A 35 -6.52 3.63 6.79
C VAL A 35 -7.35 4.86 7.14
N VAL A 36 -8.30 4.72 8.06
CA VAL A 36 -9.16 5.84 8.53
C VAL A 36 -8.36 6.97 9.18
N LYS A 37 -7.15 6.69 9.68
CA LYS A 37 -6.27 7.69 10.32
C LYS A 37 -5.28 8.35 9.37
N THR A 38 -5.35 8.05 8.07
CA THR A 38 -4.41 8.57 7.07
C THR A 38 -5.04 9.59 6.14
N ASP A 39 -4.23 10.52 5.66
CA ASP A 39 -4.69 11.60 4.76
C ASP A 39 -4.75 11.12 3.29
N LYS A 40 -3.98 10.09 2.96
CA LYS A 40 -3.82 9.56 1.61
C LYS A 40 -3.63 8.06 1.67
N ILE A 41 -4.07 7.38 0.63
CA ILE A 41 -3.99 5.92 0.51
C ILE A 41 -3.28 5.59 -0.81
N ILE A 42 -2.36 4.63 -0.76
CA ILE A 42 -1.79 3.94 -1.90
C ILE A 42 -2.32 2.52 -1.87
N PHE A 43 -3.04 2.14 -2.92
CA PHE A 43 -3.43 0.76 -3.17
C PHE A 43 -2.43 0.16 -4.16
N PRO A 44 -1.53 -0.75 -3.73
CA PRO A 44 -0.55 -1.38 -4.61
C PRO A 44 -1.26 -2.17 -5.71
N GLY A 45 -0.58 -2.37 -6.84
CA GLY A 45 -1.06 -3.30 -7.86
C GLY A 45 0.10 -3.76 -8.73
N VAL A 46 0.21 -5.08 -8.94
CA VAL A 46 0.96 -5.69 -10.05
C VAL A 46 0.26 -6.96 -10.50
N GLY A 47 0.30 -7.24 -11.80
CA GLY A 47 -0.30 -8.44 -12.40
C GLY A 47 -1.71 -8.24 -12.93
N ASN A 48 -2.37 -9.35 -13.29
CA ASN A 48 -3.73 -9.35 -13.85
C ASN A 48 -4.75 -9.09 -12.73
N PHE A 49 -5.73 -8.22 -12.98
CA PHE A 49 -6.79 -7.88 -12.03
C PHE A 49 -7.50 -9.12 -11.47
N GLY A 50 -7.66 -10.18 -12.27
CA GLY A 50 -8.31 -11.42 -11.86
C GLY A 50 -7.60 -12.19 -10.73
N ASP A 51 -6.28 -12.02 -10.59
CA ASP A 51 -5.49 -12.67 -9.54
C ASP A 51 -5.55 -11.88 -8.23
N CYS A 52 -5.72 -10.55 -8.29
CA CYS A 52 -5.84 -9.68 -7.12
C CYS A 52 -7.17 -9.83 -6.38
N VAL A 53 -8.25 -10.21 -7.06
CA VAL A 53 -9.61 -10.35 -6.45
C VAL A 53 -9.74 -11.66 -5.66
N LYS A 54 -8.86 -12.64 -5.88
CA LYS A 54 -8.88 -13.96 -5.22
C LYS A 54 -7.95 -14.08 -4.01
N ALA A 55 -7.06 -13.10 -3.80
CA ALA A 55 -6.03 -13.10 -2.77
C ALA A 55 -6.57 -12.61 -1.40
#